data_AF-A0A2I0QH66-F1
#
_entry.id   AF-A0A2I0QH66-F1
#
_cell.length_a   1.000
_cell.length_b   1.000
_cell.length_c   1.000
_cell.angle_alpha   90.00
_cell.angle_beta   90.00
_cell.angle_gamma   90.00
#
_symmetry.space_group_name_H-M   'P 1'
#
loop_
_entity.id
_entity.type
_entity.pdbx_description
1 polymer ?
#
loop_
_entity_poly.entity_id
_entity_poly.type
_entity_poly.pdbx_seq_one_letter_code
_entity_poly.pdbx_strand_id
1 'polypeptide(L)'
;MPVEINLFDILYLNGKSLLNEKFENRRKILENTVMTTETFRLAEQIITDSIEEAEKFYNYAQKSGHEGVMAKKLDAVYQAGSRVGYMYKIKPVMETLDVVIVGGTWGEGKRAQWLASFLLAVREPVSNKFLTIGRLGTGFTDEQFKEMTENLRELITREEGKDVEIRPSVVIEVAYEEIQKSPSYTSGYALRFPRLVRFRGDKSPEEADTVERVEELSR
;
A
#
# COMPACT_ATOMS: atom_id res chain seq x y z
N MET A 1 -14.80 6.78 19.51
CA MET A 1 -13.69 5.81 19.64
C MET A 1 -12.66 6.41 20.58
N PRO A 2 -12.17 5.68 21.59
CA PRO A 2 -11.02 6.12 22.37
C PRO A 2 -9.77 6.22 21.47
N VAL A 3 -8.86 7.14 21.81
CA VAL A 3 -7.61 7.39 21.08
C VAL A 3 -6.44 7.19 22.04
N GLU A 4 -5.40 6.52 21.57
CA GLU A 4 -4.13 6.34 22.27
C GLU A 4 -2.99 6.98 21.46
N ILE A 5 -2.05 7.62 22.14
CA ILE A 5 -0.88 8.29 21.57
C ILE A 5 0.38 7.54 21.98
N ASN A 6 1.07 6.97 21.01
CA ASN A 6 2.32 6.24 21.19
C ASN A 6 3.53 7.13 20.84
N LEU A 7 4.21 7.64 21.86
CA LEU A 7 5.34 8.56 21.77
C LEU A 7 6.64 7.80 21.48
N PHE A 8 7.41 8.25 20.48
CA PHE A 8 8.58 7.50 19.97
C PHE A 8 9.87 8.32 19.85
N ASP A 9 9.83 9.64 20.03
CA ASP A 9 11.00 10.53 20.00
C ASP A 9 10.71 11.82 20.79
N ILE A 10 11.76 12.55 21.17
CA ILE A 10 11.69 13.88 21.78
C ILE A 10 12.71 14.80 21.12
N LEU A 11 12.25 15.93 20.59
CA LEU A 11 13.07 16.81 19.76
C LEU A 11 13.47 18.10 20.47
N TYR A 12 12.74 18.47 21.51
CA TYR A 12 12.94 19.70 22.27
C TYR A 12 12.43 19.51 23.69
N LEU A 13 13.17 20.01 24.68
CA LEU A 13 12.79 19.95 26.08
C LEU A 13 13.34 21.18 26.81
N ASN A 14 12.48 21.92 27.51
CA ASN A 14 12.85 22.99 28.44
C ASN A 14 13.87 24.01 27.89
N GLY A 15 13.63 24.55 26.70
CA GLY A 15 14.55 25.54 26.10
C GLY A 15 15.67 24.92 25.25
N LYS A 16 15.88 23.61 25.32
CA LYS A 16 16.98 22.92 24.64
C LYS A 16 16.49 22.10 23.44
N SER A 17 17.08 22.37 22.28
CA SER A 17 16.95 21.49 21.11
C SER A 17 17.73 20.20 21.30
N LEU A 18 17.09 19.07 20.99
CA LEU A 18 17.66 17.73 21.04
C LEU A 18 17.90 17.16 19.64
N LEU A 19 17.73 17.95 18.57
CA LEU A 19 17.87 17.47 17.19
C LEU A 19 19.25 16.86 16.91
N ASN A 20 20.31 17.45 17.47
CA ASN A 20 21.69 17.00 17.31
C ASN A 20 22.10 15.91 18.32
N GLU A 21 21.20 15.49 19.21
CA GLU A 21 21.45 14.40 20.15
C GLU A 21 21.22 13.05 19.47
N LYS A 22 21.98 12.03 19.86
CA LYS A 22 21.80 10.65 19.37
C LYS A 22 20.43 10.10 19.75
N PHE A 23 19.83 9.25 18.91
CA PHE A 23 18.51 8.65 19.16
C PHE A 23 18.45 7.92 20.51
N GLU A 24 19.49 7.18 20.90
CA GLU A 24 19.56 6.52 22.20
C GLU A 24 19.40 7.49 23.39
N ASN A 25 19.98 8.70 23.28
CA ASN A 25 19.90 9.72 24.32
C ASN A 25 18.53 10.37 24.32
N ARG A 26 17.99 10.71 23.13
CA ARG A 26 16.63 11.24 23.01
C ARG A 26 15.61 10.27 23.57
N ARG A 27 15.75 8.97 23.29
CA ARG A 27 14.84 7.94 23.80
C ARG A 27 14.88 7.85 25.34
N LYS A 28 16.07 7.84 25.95
CA LYS A 28 16.21 7.89 27.42
C LYS A 28 15.59 9.16 28.03
N ILE A 29 15.78 10.31 27.39
CA ILE A 29 15.18 11.57 27.83
C ILE A 29 13.65 11.48 27.76
N LEU A 30 13.10 10.95 26.65
CA LEU A 30 11.66 10.76 26.47
C LEU A 30 11.09 9.86 27.58
N GLU A 31 11.71 8.71 27.83
CA GLU A 31 11.29 7.74 28.86
C GLU A 31 11.27 8.36 30.26
N ASN A 32 12.24 9.21 30.59
CA ASN A 32 12.29 9.91 31.89
C ASN A 32 11.34 11.11 31.98
N THR A 33 10.87 11.63 30.84
CA THR A 33 10.02 12.84 30.78
C THR A 33 8.53 12.50 30.75
N VAL A 34 8.17 11.41 30.08
CA VAL A 34 6.77 11.04 29.84
C VAL A 34 6.26 10.13 30.94
N MET A 35 5.21 10.57 31.64
CA MET A 35 4.41 9.70 32.49
C MET A 35 3.40 8.94 31.64
N THR A 36 3.46 7.60 31.66
CA THR A 36 2.53 6.77 30.89
C THR A 36 1.14 6.75 31.52
N THR A 37 0.11 6.77 30.67
CA THR A 37 -1.31 6.75 31.03
C THR A 37 -2.08 5.88 30.03
N GLU A 38 -3.40 5.75 30.18
CA GLU A 38 -4.24 5.08 29.18
C GLU A 38 -4.22 5.80 27.81
N THR A 39 -4.03 7.13 27.80
CA THR A 39 -4.01 7.94 26.58
C THR A 39 -2.60 8.14 26.02
N PHE A 40 -1.58 8.24 26.87
CA PHE A 40 -0.20 8.49 26.46
C PHE A 40 0.69 7.32 26.84
N ARG A 41 1.23 6.64 25.83
CA ARG A 41 2.17 5.54 26.01
C ARG A 41 3.48 5.83 25.28
N LEU A 42 4.52 5.13 25.68
CA LEU A 42 5.74 5.06 24.92
C LEU A 42 5.58 3.95 23.88
N ALA A 43 5.97 4.22 22.64
CA ALA A 43 6.06 3.17 21.63
C ALA A 43 6.99 2.06 22.14
N GLU A 44 6.54 0.81 22.07
CA GLU A 44 7.34 -0.35 22.45
C GLU A 44 8.59 -0.45 21.56
N GLN A 45 9.70 -0.87 22.15
CA GLN A 45 10.99 -0.94 21.48
C GLN A 45 11.82 -2.09 22.06
N ILE A 46 12.58 -2.73 21.19
CA ILE A 46 13.75 -3.53 21.55
C ILE A 46 15.02 -2.89 20.98
N ILE A 47 16.16 -3.13 21.62
CA ILE A 47 17.49 -2.85 21.07
C ILE A 47 18.16 -4.19 20.87
N THR A 48 18.49 -4.55 19.64
CA THR A 48 19.08 -5.84 19.31
C THR A 48 20.04 -5.72 18.13
N ASP A 49 21.05 -6.58 18.10
CA ASP A 49 21.90 -6.89 16.96
C ASP A 49 21.56 -8.28 16.35
N SER A 50 20.56 -8.97 16.90
CA SER A 50 20.08 -10.26 16.45
C SER A 50 18.89 -10.13 15.49
N ILE A 51 19.03 -10.72 14.31
CA ILE A 51 17.94 -10.80 13.33
C ILE A 51 16.75 -11.59 13.91
N GLU A 52 17.02 -12.67 14.65
CA GLU A 52 15.96 -13.53 15.19
C GLU A 52 15.09 -12.80 16.23
N GLU A 53 15.69 -11.94 17.06
CA GLU A 53 14.95 -11.11 18.01
C GLU A 53 14.14 -10.01 17.30
N ALA A 54 14.73 -9.40 16.28
CA ALA A 54 14.05 -8.41 15.44
C ALA A 54 12.83 -9.02 14.72
N GLU A 55 12.96 -10.24 14.20
CA GLU A 55 11.85 -10.99 13.58
C GLU A 55 10.76 -11.35 14.58
N LYS A 56 11.11 -11.77 15.80
CA LYS A 56 10.14 -12.01 16.88
C LYS A 56 9.34 -10.75 17.22
N PHE A 57 10.02 -9.60 17.35
CA PHE A 57 9.36 -8.32 17.61
C PHE A 57 8.50 -7.84 16.44
N TYR A 58 8.97 -8.04 15.20
CA TYR A 58 8.19 -7.76 14.00
C TYR A 58 6.91 -8.59 13.93
N ASN A 59 7.00 -9.90 14.16
CA ASN A 59 5.84 -10.79 14.19
C ASN A 59 4.87 -10.46 15.33
N TYR A 60 5.39 -10.03 16.49
CA TYR A 60 4.56 -9.52 17.58
C TYR A 60 3.78 -8.25 17.16
N ALA A 61 4.45 -7.28 16.54
CA ALA A 61 3.80 -6.05 16.07
C ALA A 61 2.66 -6.36 15.07
N GLN A 62 2.88 -7.29 14.13
CA GLN A 62 1.85 -7.74 13.19
C GLN A 62 0.66 -8.39 13.88
N LYS A 63 0.91 -9.33 14.81
CA LYS A 63 -0.15 -10.01 15.56
C LYS A 63 -0.97 -9.06 16.43
N SER A 64 -0.38 -7.95 16.86
CA SER A 64 -1.05 -6.86 17.58
C SER A 64 -1.82 -5.90 16.66
N GLY A 65 -1.88 -6.17 15.35
CA GLY A 65 -2.60 -5.36 14.38
C GLY A 65 -1.87 -4.10 13.92
N HIS A 66 -0.56 -4.01 14.12
CA HIS A 66 0.26 -2.91 13.61
C HIS A 66 0.85 -3.24 12.24
N GLU A 67 1.16 -2.22 11.44
CA GLU A 67 1.63 -2.39 10.06
C GLU A 67 3.01 -3.08 9.92
N GLY A 68 3.79 -3.12 11.01
CA GLY A 68 5.19 -3.57 11.01
C GLY A 68 6.00 -2.82 12.07
N VAL A 69 7.30 -2.63 11.82
CA VAL A 69 8.21 -1.98 12.78
C VAL A 69 9.02 -0.85 12.16
N MET A 70 9.51 0.04 13.02
CA MET A 70 10.46 1.07 12.68
C MET A 70 11.85 0.67 13.16
N ALA A 71 12.80 0.43 12.25
CA ALA A 71 14.20 0.27 12.60
C ALA A 71 14.89 1.64 12.65
N LYS A 72 15.57 1.95 13.76
CA LYS A 72 16.22 3.25 13.98
C LYS A 72 17.68 3.04 14.35
N LYS A 73 18.57 3.82 13.72
CA LYS A 73 19.99 3.82 14.08
C LYS A 73 20.21 4.55 15.40
N LEU A 74 20.80 3.87 16.39
CA LEU A 74 20.92 4.39 17.77
C LEU A 74 21.75 5.68 17.87
N ASP A 75 22.83 5.76 17.09
CA ASP A 75 23.77 6.87 17.10
C ASP A 75 23.37 8.02 16.16
N ALA A 76 22.22 7.94 15.50
CA ALA A 76 21.78 8.96 14.55
C ALA A 76 21.11 10.16 15.23
N VAL A 77 21.48 11.35 14.73
CA VAL A 77 20.78 12.61 15.01
C VAL A 77 19.44 12.66 14.28
N TYR A 78 18.53 13.52 14.72
CA TYR A 78 17.26 13.73 14.04
C TYR A 78 17.46 14.62 12.81
N GLN A 79 16.99 14.17 11.63
CA GLN A 79 17.06 14.94 10.39
C GLN A 79 15.67 15.42 9.97
N ALA A 80 15.41 16.72 10.11
CA ALA A 80 14.12 17.27 9.69
C ALA A 80 13.94 17.12 8.16
N GLY A 81 12.82 16.53 7.74
CA GLY A 81 12.47 16.35 6.33
C GLY A 81 13.18 15.20 5.60
N SER A 82 14.13 14.51 6.23
CA SER A 82 14.80 13.32 5.68
C SER A 82 14.45 12.09 6.51
N ARG A 83 14.48 10.91 5.90
CA ARG A 83 14.44 9.61 6.62
C ARG A 83 15.54 8.66 6.14
N VAL A 84 16.33 9.10 5.17
CA VAL A 84 17.30 8.26 4.47
C VAL A 84 18.49 7.99 5.39
N GLY A 85 18.88 6.72 5.52
CA GLY A 85 20.12 6.35 6.20
C GLY A 85 20.02 6.13 7.72
N TYR A 86 18.92 6.49 8.37
CA TYR A 86 18.84 6.41 9.85
C TYR A 86 17.53 5.87 10.42
N MET A 87 16.45 5.81 9.64
CA MET A 87 15.18 5.23 10.07
C MET A 87 14.47 4.54 8.90
N TYR A 88 14.12 3.27 9.10
CA TYR A 88 13.50 2.43 8.08
C TYR A 88 12.16 1.88 8.55
N LYS A 89 11.19 1.88 7.64
CA LYS A 89 9.93 1.16 7.82
C LYS A 89 10.14 -0.26 7.32
N ILE A 90 9.93 -1.24 8.20
CA ILE A 90 9.95 -2.65 7.85
C ILE A 90 8.50 -3.12 7.91
N LYS A 91 7.97 -3.45 6.74
CA LYS A 91 6.59 -3.87 6.51
C LYS A 91 6.59 -5.17 5.71
N PRO A 92 5.51 -5.95 5.73
CA PRO A 92 5.43 -7.15 4.92
C PRO A 92 5.42 -6.72 3.47
N VAL A 93 6.14 -7.46 2.64
CA VAL A 93 5.98 -7.34 1.19
C VAL A 93 4.62 -7.96 0.89
N MET A 94 3.63 -7.14 0.58
CA MET A 94 2.36 -7.65 0.08
C MET A 94 2.64 -8.34 -1.24
N GLU A 95 2.13 -9.55 -1.39
CA GLU A 95 2.14 -10.21 -2.68
C GLU A 95 1.38 -9.34 -3.69
N THR A 96 1.89 -9.27 -4.92
CA THR A 96 1.19 -8.60 -6.02
C THR A 96 0.03 -9.48 -6.48
N LEU A 97 -0.97 -8.86 -7.10
CA LEU A 97 -2.04 -9.56 -7.77
C LEU A 97 -1.93 -9.38 -9.28
N ASP A 98 -2.12 -10.45 -10.03
CA ASP A 98 -2.37 -10.40 -11.47
C ASP A 98 -3.86 -10.21 -11.71
N VAL A 99 -4.25 -9.04 -12.20
CA VAL A 99 -5.66 -8.65 -12.38
C VAL A 99 -5.96 -8.33 -13.84
N VAL A 100 -7.23 -8.43 -14.22
CA VAL A 100 -7.71 -8.15 -15.57
C VAL A 100 -8.31 -6.74 -15.65
N ILE A 101 -8.01 -6.02 -16.72
CA ILE A 101 -8.69 -4.75 -17.03
C ILE A 101 -10.03 -5.07 -17.69
N VAL A 102 -11.12 -4.62 -17.08
CA VAL A 102 -12.51 -4.86 -17.55
C VAL A 102 -13.26 -3.57 -17.87
N GLY A 103 -12.63 -2.43 -17.67
CA GLY A 103 -13.19 -1.12 -17.97
C GLY A 103 -12.17 -0.02 -17.77
N GLY A 104 -12.57 1.20 -18.08
CA GLY A 104 -11.73 2.37 -17.91
C GLY A 104 -12.53 3.66 -17.83
N THR A 105 -11.84 4.75 -17.52
CA THR A 105 -12.41 6.10 -17.53
C THR A 105 -11.49 7.02 -18.31
N TRP A 106 -12.04 7.73 -19.29
CA TRP A 106 -11.36 8.80 -20.02
C TRP A 106 -10.88 9.89 -19.07
N GLY A 107 -9.66 10.37 -19.28
CA GLY A 107 -9.05 11.40 -18.45
C GLY A 107 -9.68 12.78 -18.60
N GLU A 108 -9.06 13.77 -17.97
CA GLU A 108 -9.48 15.17 -18.06
C GLU A 108 -8.33 16.08 -18.50
N GLY A 109 -8.69 17.26 -19.01
CA GLY A 109 -7.73 18.28 -19.43
C GLY A 109 -6.70 17.74 -20.43
N LYS A 110 -5.41 17.80 -20.07
CA LYS A 110 -4.31 17.35 -20.92
C LYS A 110 -4.35 15.85 -21.25
N ARG A 111 -5.00 15.02 -20.42
CA ARG A 111 -5.12 13.57 -20.61
C ARG A 111 -6.51 13.14 -21.10
N ALA A 112 -7.36 14.05 -21.58
CA ALA A 112 -8.72 13.74 -22.03
C ALA A 112 -8.77 12.72 -23.18
N GLN A 113 -7.70 12.63 -23.96
CA GLN A 113 -7.55 11.70 -25.08
C GLN A 113 -7.10 10.28 -24.68
N TRP A 114 -6.85 10.02 -23.39
CA TRP A 114 -6.37 8.74 -22.87
C TRP A 114 -7.29 8.21 -21.78
N LEU A 115 -7.37 6.89 -21.65
CA LEU A 115 -7.89 6.26 -20.44
C LEU A 115 -6.92 6.56 -19.30
N ALA A 116 -7.42 7.18 -18.23
CA ALA A 116 -6.61 7.64 -17.09
C ALA A 116 -6.91 6.87 -15.79
N SER A 117 -7.95 6.05 -15.80
CA SER A 117 -8.26 5.09 -14.74
C SER A 117 -8.73 3.79 -15.36
N PHE A 118 -8.23 2.66 -14.87
CA PHE A 118 -8.61 1.33 -15.32
C PHE A 118 -9.39 0.61 -14.22
N LEU A 119 -10.51 -0.02 -14.56
CA LEU A 119 -11.30 -0.85 -13.67
C LEU A 119 -10.70 -2.27 -13.66
N LEU A 120 -10.27 -2.70 -12.48
CA LEU A 120 -9.57 -3.97 -12.27
C LEU A 120 -10.55 -5.04 -11.80
N ALA A 121 -10.32 -6.28 -12.23
CA ALA A 121 -11.09 -7.43 -11.79
C ALA A 121 -10.23 -8.68 -11.58
N VAL A 122 -10.68 -9.55 -10.68
CA VAL A 122 -10.16 -10.88 -10.42
C VAL A 122 -11.13 -11.93 -10.95
N ARG A 123 -10.66 -13.16 -11.17
CA ARG A 123 -11.50 -14.23 -11.70
C ARG A 123 -12.30 -14.91 -10.59
N GLU A 124 -13.58 -15.19 -10.84
CA GLU A 124 -14.36 -16.13 -10.04
C GLU A 124 -14.18 -17.55 -10.61
N PRO A 125 -13.65 -18.52 -9.85
CA PRO A 125 -13.28 -19.82 -10.40
C PRO A 125 -14.43 -20.64 -10.98
N VAL A 126 -15.63 -20.52 -10.43
CA VAL A 126 -16.78 -21.35 -10.79
C VAL A 126 -17.47 -20.85 -12.05
N SER A 127 -17.83 -19.56 -12.12
CA SER A 127 -18.51 -19.01 -13.31
C SER A 127 -17.56 -18.45 -14.37
N ASN A 128 -16.26 -18.35 -14.07
CA ASN A 128 -15.26 -17.63 -14.87
C ASN A 128 -15.62 -16.18 -15.16
N LYS A 129 -16.48 -15.57 -14.33
CA LYS A 129 -16.76 -14.14 -14.39
C LYS A 129 -15.60 -13.34 -13.80
N PHE A 130 -15.43 -12.12 -14.29
CA PHE A 130 -14.50 -11.16 -13.74
C PHE A 130 -15.20 -10.27 -12.72
N LEU A 131 -14.77 -10.37 -11.46
CA LEU A 131 -15.30 -9.61 -10.34
C LEU A 131 -14.41 -8.40 -10.08
N THR A 132 -14.97 -7.21 -10.19
CA THR A 132 -14.27 -5.95 -9.96
C THR A 132 -13.67 -5.89 -8.55
N ILE A 133 -12.51 -5.26 -8.40
CA ILE A 133 -11.78 -5.18 -7.12
C ILE A 133 -11.11 -3.81 -6.90
N GLY A 134 -11.25 -2.86 -7.82
CA GLY A 134 -10.60 -1.57 -7.65
C GLY A 134 -10.47 -0.81 -8.94
N ARG A 135 -9.97 0.42 -8.80
CA ARG A 135 -9.57 1.26 -9.92
C ARG A 135 -8.11 1.66 -9.78
N LEU A 136 -7.43 1.73 -10.90
CA LEU A 136 -6.00 2.04 -10.99
C LEU A 136 -5.79 3.21 -11.94
N GLY A 137 -5.22 4.30 -11.44
CA GLY A 137 -4.83 5.47 -12.24
C GLY A 137 -3.44 6.01 -11.86
N THR A 138 -2.66 5.26 -11.09
CA THR A 138 -1.32 5.66 -10.62
C THR A 138 -0.28 4.62 -10.99
N GLY A 139 0.99 5.03 -11.13
CA GLY A 139 2.09 4.14 -11.53
C GLY A 139 2.29 3.99 -13.04
N PHE A 140 1.53 4.72 -13.86
CA PHE A 140 1.72 4.79 -15.30
C PHE A 140 2.49 6.06 -15.68
N THR A 141 3.42 5.95 -16.62
CA THR A 141 3.95 7.10 -17.36
C THR A 141 2.92 7.58 -18.40
N ASP A 142 3.12 8.78 -18.94
CA ASP A 142 2.25 9.30 -20.01
C ASP A 142 2.28 8.39 -21.25
N GLU A 143 3.44 7.84 -21.59
CA GLU A 143 3.60 6.88 -22.69
C GLU A 143 2.81 5.59 -22.42
N GLN A 144 2.86 5.06 -21.19
CA GLN A 144 2.10 3.86 -20.82
C GLN A 144 0.59 4.10 -20.86
N PHE A 145 0.10 5.28 -20.44
CA PHE A 145 -1.33 5.61 -20.60
C PHE A 145 -1.75 5.63 -22.08
N LYS A 146 -0.89 6.20 -22.94
CA LYS A 146 -1.15 6.27 -24.38
C LYS A 146 -1.18 4.88 -25.02
N GLU A 147 -0.12 4.09 -24.82
CA GLU A 147 -0.04 2.70 -25.31
C GLU A 147 -1.24 1.88 -24.82
N MET A 148 -1.61 2.07 -23.56
CA MET A 148 -2.71 1.30 -23.00
C MET A 148 -4.07 1.72 -23.56
N THR A 149 -4.25 3.01 -23.81
CA THR A 149 -5.43 3.51 -24.51
C THR A 149 -5.52 2.94 -25.92
N GLU A 150 -4.42 2.92 -26.67
CA GLU A 150 -4.37 2.39 -28.04
C GLU A 150 -4.73 0.89 -28.07
N ASN A 151 -4.12 0.10 -27.20
CA ASN A 151 -4.37 -1.34 -27.10
C ASN A 151 -5.81 -1.68 -26.66
N LEU A 152 -6.40 -0.89 -25.75
CA LEU A 152 -7.75 -1.15 -25.23
C LEU A 152 -8.87 -0.56 -26.08
N ARG A 153 -8.58 0.41 -26.96
CA ARG A 153 -9.61 1.13 -27.73
C ARG A 153 -10.47 0.19 -28.58
N GLU A 154 -9.86 -0.81 -29.23
CA GLU A 154 -10.58 -1.80 -30.04
C GLU A 154 -11.34 -2.84 -29.20
N LEU A 155 -11.09 -2.87 -27.89
CA LEU A 155 -11.69 -3.79 -26.93
C LEU A 155 -12.86 -3.14 -26.18
N ILE A 156 -13.12 -1.85 -26.38
CA ILE A 156 -14.26 -1.15 -25.78
C ILE A 156 -15.56 -1.73 -26.34
N THR A 157 -16.40 -2.28 -25.47
CA THR A 157 -17.70 -2.87 -25.85
C THR A 157 -18.87 -1.93 -25.60
N ARG A 158 -18.70 -0.97 -24.69
CA ARG A 158 -19.71 0.03 -24.34
C ARG A 158 -19.03 1.29 -23.81
N GLU A 159 -19.58 2.45 -24.13
CA GLU A 159 -19.11 3.75 -23.63
C GLU A 159 -20.30 4.55 -23.08
N GLU A 160 -20.19 5.01 -21.84
CA GLU A 160 -21.20 5.83 -21.15
C GLU A 160 -20.54 7.06 -20.53
N GLY A 161 -20.64 8.20 -21.22
CA GLY A 161 -19.99 9.42 -20.79
C GLY A 161 -18.47 9.27 -20.82
N LYS A 162 -17.83 9.24 -19.64
CA LYS A 162 -16.38 9.04 -19.52
C LYS A 162 -16.00 7.59 -19.24
N ASP A 163 -16.92 6.77 -18.77
CA ASP A 163 -16.64 5.39 -18.42
C ASP A 163 -16.84 4.46 -19.62
N VAL A 164 -15.97 3.47 -19.75
CA VAL A 164 -16.01 2.46 -20.81
C VAL A 164 -15.98 1.05 -20.19
N GLU A 165 -16.78 0.15 -20.74
CA GLU A 165 -16.65 -1.29 -20.52
C GLU A 165 -15.68 -1.86 -21.56
N ILE A 166 -14.76 -2.72 -21.11
CA ILE A 166 -13.68 -3.24 -21.95
C ILE A 166 -13.72 -4.76 -21.89
N ARG A 167 -13.64 -5.40 -23.05
CA ARG A 167 -13.57 -6.87 -23.16
C ARG A 167 -12.34 -7.39 -22.37
N PRO A 168 -12.53 -8.28 -21.39
CA PRO A 168 -11.43 -8.84 -20.59
C PRO A 168 -10.39 -9.51 -21.49
N SER A 169 -9.17 -9.00 -21.48
CA SER A 169 -8.11 -9.44 -22.41
C SER A 169 -6.69 -9.08 -21.94
N VAL A 170 -6.54 -7.96 -21.23
CA VAL A 170 -5.24 -7.50 -20.73
C VAL A 170 -5.10 -7.81 -19.25
N VAL A 171 -4.04 -8.54 -18.90
CA VAL A 171 -3.63 -8.84 -17.53
C VAL A 171 -2.48 -7.92 -17.12
N ILE A 172 -2.56 -7.38 -15.91
CA ILE A 172 -1.50 -6.56 -15.31
C ILE A 172 -1.19 -7.04 -13.90
N GLU A 173 0.08 -6.92 -13.51
CA GLU A 173 0.52 -7.16 -12.14
C GLU A 173 0.38 -5.86 -11.35
N VAL A 174 -0.34 -5.91 -10.23
CA VAL A 174 -0.60 -4.76 -9.37
C VAL A 174 -0.09 -4.99 -7.95
N ALA A 175 0.64 -4.00 -7.45
CA ALA A 175 0.96 -3.88 -6.04
C ALA A 175 -0.10 -3.02 -5.36
N TYR A 176 -0.32 -3.23 -4.07
CA TYR A 176 -1.30 -2.51 -3.26
C TYR A 176 -0.80 -2.42 -1.81
N GLU A 177 -1.37 -1.51 -1.03
CA GLU A 177 -1.01 -1.37 0.39
C GLU A 177 -1.83 -2.29 1.30
N GLU A 178 -3.08 -2.57 0.93
CA GLU A 178 -4.04 -3.30 1.75
C GLU A 178 -5.19 -3.83 0.88
N ILE A 179 -5.79 -4.97 1.25
CA ILE A 179 -7.07 -5.45 0.71
C ILE A 179 -8.15 -5.20 1.77
N GLN A 180 -9.23 -4.52 1.40
CA GLN A 180 -10.32 -4.18 2.31
C GLN A 180 -11.64 -4.80 1.83
N LYS A 181 -12.51 -5.20 2.76
CA LYS A 181 -13.89 -5.56 2.41
C LYS A 181 -14.64 -4.33 1.92
N SER A 182 -15.32 -4.42 0.79
CA SER A 182 -16.03 -3.31 0.17
C SER A 182 -17.29 -3.76 -0.57
N PRO A 183 -18.46 -3.15 -0.31
CA PRO A 183 -19.67 -3.42 -1.07
C PRO A 183 -19.69 -2.72 -2.44
N SER A 184 -18.74 -1.81 -2.71
CA SER A 184 -18.69 -1.03 -3.95
C SER A 184 -18.20 -1.83 -5.16
N TYR A 185 -17.62 -3.00 -4.93
CA TYR A 185 -17.04 -3.84 -5.96
C TYR A 185 -17.63 -5.24 -5.88
N THR A 186 -17.84 -5.85 -7.04
CA THR A 186 -18.52 -7.14 -7.18
C THR A 186 -17.75 -8.33 -6.57
N SER A 187 -16.44 -8.19 -6.33
CA SER A 187 -15.66 -9.19 -5.58
C SER A 187 -15.94 -9.19 -4.08
N GLY A 188 -16.57 -8.12 -3.55
CA GLY A 188 -16.66 -7.89 -2.11
C GLY A 188 -15.39 -7.30 -1.49
N TYR A 189 -14.37 -7.02 -2.30
CA TYR A 189 -13.07 -6.49 -1.86
C TYR A 189 -12.64 -5.25 -2.68
N ALA A 190 -11.76 -4.45 -2.09
CA ALA A 190 -11.14 -3.29 -2.71
C ALA A 190 -9.62 -3.30 -2.47
N LEU A 191 -8.84 -3.05 -3.53
CA LEU A 191 -7.41 -2.77 -3.40
C LEU A 191 -7.19 -1.32 -2.98
N ARG A 192 -6.42 -1.12 -1.91
CA ARG A 192 -6.04 0.21 -1.43
C ARG A 192 -4.74 0.67 -2.09
N PHE A 193 -4.80 1.85 -2.71
CA PHE A 193 -3.68 2.46 -3.45
C PHE A 193 -2.99 1.50 -4.44
N PRO A 194 -3.75 0.85 -5.33
CA PRO A 194 -3.15 -0.04 -6.32
C PRO A 194 -2.21 0.75 -7.23
N ARG A 195 -1.12 0.10 -7.64
CA ARG A 195 -0.11 0.63 -8.55
C ARG A 195 0.28 -0.44 -9.56
N LEU A 196 0.48 -0.03 -10.81
CA LEU A 196 1.02 -0.91 -11.83
C LEU A 196 2.45 -1.33 -11.44
N VAL A 197 2.73 -2.62 -11.46
CA VAL A 197 4.09 -3.16 -11.40
C VAL A 197 4.59 -3.41 -12.82
N ARG A 198 3.86 -4.20 -13.59
CA ARG A 198 4.16 -4.48 -15.00
C ARG A 198 2.94 -5.04 -15.75
N PHE A 199 3.03 -5.02 -17.08
CA PHE A 199 2.09 -5.73 -17.95
C PHE A 199 2.42 -7.23 -17.99
N ARG A 200 1.39 -8.08 -17.99
CA ARG A 200 1.51 -9.54 -18.02
C ARG A 200 1.08 -10.09 -19.37
N GLY A 201 1.81 -9.69 -20.43
CA GLY A 201 1.59 -10.22 -21.78
C GLY A 201 1.88 -11.72 -21.89
N ASP A 202 2.50 -12.32 -20.87
CA ASP A 202 2.70 -13.75 -20.70
C ASP A 202 1.48 -14.50 -20.14
N LYS A 203 0.43 -13.79 -19.69
CA LYS A 203 -0.77 -14.39 -19.08
C LYS A 203 -2.04 -14.06 -19.85
N SER A 204 -2.91 -15.06 -19.96
CA SER A 204 -4.30 -14.90 -20.38
C SER A 204 -5.21 -14.45 -19.22
N PRO A 205 -6.38 -13.84 -19.49
CA PRO A 205 -7.36 -13.49 -18.45
C PRO A 205 -7.76 -14.66 -17.54
N GLU A 206 -7.73 -15.89 -18.05
CA GLU A 206 -8.04 -17.11 -17.29
C GLU A 206 -6.96 -17.43 -16.22
N GLU A 207 -5.73 -16.94 -16.41
CA GLU A 207 -4.58 -17.10 -15.50
C GLU A 207 -4.42 -15.94 -14.51
N ALA A 208 -5.36 -14.98 -14.53
CA ALA A 208 -5.45 -13.94 -13.52
C ALA A 208 -5.82 -14.53 -12.15
N ASP A 209 -5.41 -13.83 -11.09
CA ASP A 209 -5.70 -14.24 -9.73
C ASP A 209 -7.19 -14.29 -9.44
N THR A 210 -7.54 -15.14 -8.49
CA THR A 210 -8.93 -15.47 -8.17
C THR A 210 -9.43 -14.68 -6.96
N VAL A 211 -10.75 -14.58 -6.81
CA VAL A 211 -11.35 -14.02 -5.59
C VAL A 211 -10.98 -14.81 -4.33
N GLU A 212 -10.74 -16.12 -4.45
CA GLU A 212 -10.24 -16.97 -3.35
C GLU A 212 -8.82 -16.56 -2.94
N ARG A 213 -7.93 -16.28 -3.91
CA ARG A 213 -6.58 -15.76 -3.64
C ARG A 213 -6.62 -14.41 -2.93
N VAL A 214 -7.54 -13.54 -3.33
CA VAL A 214 -7.79 -12.26 -2.65
C VAL A 214 -8.24 -12.47 -1.22
N GLU A 215 -9.14 -13.42 -0.97
CA GLU A 215 -9.59 -13.75 0.37
C GLU A 215 -8.42 -14.24 1.24
N GLU A 216 -7.57 -15.13 0.73
CA GLU A 216 -6.35 -15.59 1.42
C GLU A 216 -5.43 -14.44 1.81
N LEU A 217 -5.17 -13.51 0.87
CA LEU A 217 -4.30 -12.36 1.08
C LEU A 217 -4.92 -11.26 1.95
N SER A 218 -6.23 -11.35 2.23
CA SER A 218 -6.97 -10.41 3.08
C SER A 218 -7.07 -10.83 4.55
N ARG A 219 -6.60 -12.04 4.89
CA ARG A 219 -6.61 -12.62 6.25
C ARG A 219 -5.33 -12.30 7.00
#